data_AF-A0A8C1PLG3-F1
#
_entry.id   AF-A0A8C1PLG3-F1
#
_cell.length_a   1.000
_cell.length_b   1.000
_cell.length_c   1.000
_cell.angle_alpha   90.00
_cell.angle_beta   90.00
_cell.angle_gamma   90.00
#
_symmetry.space_group_name_H-M   'P 1'
#
loop_
_entity.id
_entity.type
_entity.pdbx_description
1 polymer ?
#
loop_
_entity_poly.entity_id
_entity_poly.type
_entity_poly.pdbx_seq_one_letter_code
_entity_poly.pdbx_strand_id
1 'polypeptide(L)'
;MIHFLEKLPSEECPKLIHRVVDGVCGRSGPRRTDYGERWSLTEWVELMNTLSSCIRFAVGRGCSDQEIRELLRELETAHAEAVLQCVRSRFDEIRHALVDRTNGISTHKYLHLSALNTPLLNLSLDLKENGIQRTVNIEMNKEELQTLISALEAANKVILKLKAP
;
A
#
# COMPACT_ATOMS: atom_id res chain seq x y z
N MET A 1 -16.18 -23.18 5.58
CA MET A 1 -15.07 -23.00 4.59
C MET A 1 -13.72 -23.21 5.25
N ILE A 2 -13.51 -22.68 6.46
CA ILE A 2 -12.30 -22.97 7.25
C ILE A 2 -12.14 -24.46 7.59
N HIS A 3 -13.25 -25.23 7.64
CA HIS A 3 -13.28 -26.69 7.82
C HIS A 3 -12.41 -27.47 6.83
N PHE A 4 -12.05 -26.91 5.66
CA PHE A 4 -11.10 -27.58 4.76
C PHE A 4 -9.74 -27.81 5.42
N LEU A 5 -9.41 -27.09 6.49
CA LEU A 5 -8.23 -27.32 7.33
C LEU A 5 -8.24 -28.72 7.97
N GLU A 6 -9.40 -29.31 8.23
CA GLU A 6 -9.55 -30.63 8.86
C GLU A 6 -9.15 -31.78 7.92
N LYS A 7 -9.07 -31.53 6.60
CA LYS A 7 -8.46 -32.48 5.66
C LYS A 7 -6.98 -32.72 5.95
N LEU A 8 -6.33 -31.81 6.68
CA LEU A 8 -4.94 -31.91 7.11
C LEU A 8 -4.86 -32.60 8.48
N PRO A 9 -3.93 -33.55 8.68
CA PRO A 9 -3.66 -34.10 10.00
C PRO A 9 -3.32 -33.00 11.00
N SER A 10 -3.79 -33.15 12.25
CA SER A 10 -3.58 -32.16 13.31
C SER A 10 -2.09 -31.86 13.57
N GLU A 11 -1.20 -32.81 13.35
CA GLU A 11 0.27 -32.66 13.47
C GLU A 11 0.87 -31.73 12.41
N GLU A 12 0.31 -31.71 11.20
CA GLU A 12 0.78 -30.85 10.10
C GLU A 12 0.11 -29.47 10.12
N CYS A 13 -1.00 -29.33 10.85
CA CYS A 13 -1.77 -28.10 10.95
C CYS A 13 -0.92 -26.90 11.41
N PRO A 14 -0.17 -26.95 12.54
CA PRO A 14 0.67 -25.83 12.96
C PRO A 14 1.63 -25.36 11.86
N LYS A 15 2.25 -26.30 11.14
CA LYS A 15 3.20 -26.00 10.07
C LYS A 15 2.55 -25.22 8.94
N LEU A 16 1.34 -25.61 8.51
CA LEU A 16 0.57 -24.85 7.53
C LEU A 16 0.21 -23.45 8.04
N ILE A 17 -0.29 -23.33 9.27
CA ILE A 17 -0.68 -22.03 9.82
C ILE A 17 0.52 -21.09 9.92
N HIS A 18 1.68 -21.56 10.39
CA HIS A 18 2.90 -20.76 10.41
C HIS A 18 3.30 -20.24 9.02
N ARG A 19 3.14 -21.06 7.97
CA ARG A 19 3.40 -20.63 6.59
C ARG A 19 2.37 -19.63 6.09
N VAL A 20 1.10 -19.77 6.47
CA VAL A 20 0.07 -18.76 6.16
C VAL A 20 0.44 -17.43 6.83
N VAL A 21 0.85 -17.46 8.10
CA VAL A 21 1.33 -16.27 8.82
C VAL A 21 2.54 -15.66 8.13
N ASP A 22 3.50 -16.46 7.66
CA ASP A 22 4.64 -15.96 6.86
C ASP A 22 4.14 -15.16 5.65
N GLY A 23 3.16 -15.69 4.92
CA GLY A 23 2.51 -14.98 3.81
C GLY A 23 1.80 -13.69 4.23
N VAL A 24 1.11 -13.69 5.38
CA VAL A 24 0.49 -12.48 5.96
C VAL A 24 1.54 -11.42 6.28
N CYS A 25 2.69 -11.84 6.81
CA CYS A 25 3.83 -10.99 7.13
C CYS A 25 4.69 -10.59 5.91
N GLY A 26 4.25 -10.91 4.69
CA GLY A 26 4.94 -10.53 3.45
C GLY A 26 6.10 -11.44 3.03
N ARG A 27 6.29 -12.58 3.70
CA ARG A 27 7.24 -13.63 3.30
C ARG A 27 6.56 -14.64 2.36
N SER A 28 7.30 -15.69 2.00
CA SER A 28 6.76 -16.78 1.17
C SER A 28 5.69 -17.57 1.94
N GLY A 29 4.45 -17.50 1.44
CA GLY A 29 3.32 -18.29 1.93
C GLY A 29 3.40 -19.78 1.53
N PRO A 30 2.41 -20.59 1.94
CA PRO A 30 2.37 -22.01 1.62
C PRO A 30 2.10 -22.22 0.12
N ARG A 31 2.75 -23.24 -0.46
CA ARG A 31 2.53 -23.65 -1.84
C ARG A 31 1.68 -24.90 -1.87
N ARG A 32 0.68 -24.96 -2.74
CA ARG A 32 -0.20 -26.14 -2.89
C ARG A 32 0.58 -27.43 -3.12
N THR A 33 1.66 -27.35 -3.91
CA THR A 33 2.55 -28.48 -4.24
C THR A 33 3.15 -29.15 -3.01
N ASP A 34 3.36 -28.41 -1.93
CA ASP A 34 3.98 -28.93 -0.70
C ASP A 34 3.01 -29.84 0.08
N TYR A 35 1.72 -29.83 -0.28
CA TYR A 35 0.64 -30.58 0.37
C TYR A 35 -0.07 -31.57 -0.56
N GLY A 36 0.46 -31.79 -1.78
CA GLY A 36 -0.07 -32.73 -2.77
C GLY A 36 -1.45 -32.33 -3.33
N GLU A 37 -2.26 -33.34 -3.66
CA GLU A 37 -3.62 -33.17 -4.23
C GLU A 37 -4.72 -33.21 -3.15
N ARG A 38 -4.37 -32.95 -1.89
CA ARG A 38 -5.28 -33.02 -0.73
C ARG A 38 -6.47 -32.05 -0.85
N TRP A 39 -6.26 -30.95 -1.57
CA TRP A 39 -7.29 -29.99 -1.94
C TRP A 39 -7.31 -29.78 -3.45
N SER A 40 -8.51 -29.57 -3.98
CA SER A 40 -8.65 -29.00 -5.32
C SER A 40 -8.07 -27.58 -5.35
N LEU A 41 -7.80 -27.03 -6.54
CA LEU A 41 -7.28 -25.68 -6.66
C LEU A 41 -8.21 -24.64 -6.02
N THR A 42 -9.52 -24.81 -6.17
CA THR A 42 -10.53 -23.91 -5.61
C THR A 42 -10.56 -23.98 -4.10
N GLU A 43 -10.62 -25.19 -3.54
CA GLU A 43 -10.59 -25.42 -2.09
C GLU A 43 -9.31 -24.85 -1.45
N TRP A 44 -8.16 -25.03 -2.11
CA TRP A 44 -6.89 -24.49 -1.63
C TRP A 44 -6.90 -22.96 -1.57
N VAL A 45 -7.29 -22.31 -2.67
CA VAL A 45 -7.34 -20.84 -2.73
C VAL A 45 -8.31 -20.28 -1.69
N GLU A 46 -9.47 -20.91 -1.55
CA GLU A 46 -10.48 -20.53 -0.58
C GLU A 46 -9.98 -20.68 0.86
N LEU A 47 -9.39 -21.83 1.21
CA LEU A 47 -8.80 -22.08 2.53
C LEU A 47 -7.71 -21.04 2.86
N MET A 48 -6.78 -20.80 1.93
CA MET A 48 -5.70 -19.83 2.14
C MET A 48 -6.23 -18.40 2.33
N ASN A 49 -7.24 -18.02 1.56
CA ASN A 49 -7.88 -16.70 1.68
C ASN A 49 -8.63 -16.57 3.01
N THR A 50 -9.39 -17.59 3.41
CA THR A 50 -10.12 -17.59 4.69
C THR A 50 -9.16 -17.53 5.87
N LEU A 51 -8.12 -18.37 5.91
CA LEU A 51 -7.13 -18.36 6.99
C LEU A 51 -6.40 -17.01 7.07
N SER A 52 -5.90 -16.51 5.93
CA SER A 52 -5.22 -15.22 5.89
C SER A 52 -6.13 -14.09 6.35
N SER A 53 -7.40 -14.09 5.94
CA SER A 53 -8.36 -13.05 6.35
C SER A 53 -8.70 -13.13 7.83
N CYS A 54 -8.90 -14.34 8.36
CA CYS A 54 -9.15 -14.60 9.78
C CYS A 54 -7.98 -14.07 10.64
N ILE A 55 -6.75 -14.43 10.29
CA ILE A 55 -5.53 -14.00 11.03
C ILE A 55 -5.39 -12.47 11.00
N ARG A 56 -5.55 -11.85 9.83
CA ARG A 56 -5.49 -10.39 9.70
C ARG A 56 -6.58 -9.70 10.52
N PHE A 57 -7.79 -10.25 10.51
CA PHE A 57 -8.91 -9.72 11.29
C PHE A 57 -8.65 -9.82 12.79
N ALA A 58 -8.27 -11.01 13.28
CA ALA A 58 -8.00 -11.27 14.68
C ALA A 58 -6.92 -10.33 15.25
N VAL A 59 -5.77 -10.22 14.56
CA VAL A 59 -4.66 -9.37 15.02
C VAL A 59 -4.95 -7.89 14.78
N GLY A 60 -5.54 -7.54 13.64
CA GLY A 60 -5.84 -6.15 13.29
C GLY A 60 -6.87 -5.51 14.22
N ARG A 61 -7.84 -6.28 14.71
CA ARG A 61 -8.83 -5.85 15.71
C ARG A 61 -8.33 -5.98 17.14
N GLY A 62 -7.25 -6.73 17.39
CA GLY A 62 -6.80 -7.06 18.74
C GLY A 62 -7.80 -7.95 19.48
N CYS A 63 -8.39 -8.92 18.78
CA CYS A 63 -9.37 -9.84 19.35
C CYS A 63 -8.79 -10.61 20.54
N SER A 64 -9.63 -10.81 21.54
CA SER A 64 -9.39 -11.71 22.66
C SER A 64 -9.45 -13.18 22.23
N ASP A 65 -8.95 -14.04 23.10
CA ASP A 65 -8.90 -15.48 22.89
C ASP A 65 -10.28 -16.11 22.67
N GLN A 66 -11.28 -15.61 23.39
CA GLN A 66 -12.66 -16.07 23.25
C GLN A 66 -13.22 -15.66 21.88
N GLU A 67 -12.97 -14.42 21.46
CA GLU A 67 -13.44 -13.96 20.14
C GLU A 67 -12.80 -14.75 19.00
N ILE A 68 -11.51 -15.10 19.12
CA ILE A 68 -10.83 -15.94 18.13
C ILE A 68 -11.41 -17.36 18.13
N ARG A 69 -11.68 -17.95 19.30
CA ARG A 69 -12.35 -19.26 19.38
C ARG A 69 -13.73 -19.24 18.73
N GLU A 70 -14.48 -18.16 18.89
CA GLU A 70 -15.79 -18.02 18.28
C GLU A 70 -15.71 -17.93 16.75
N LEU A 71 -14.67 -17.28 16.22
CA LEU A 71 -14.37 -17.26 14.78
C LEU A 71 -13.99 -18.65 14.24
N LEU A 72 -13.43 -19.50 15.10
CA LEU A 72 -12.93 -20.85 14.79
C LEU A 72 -13.89 -21.96 15.21
N ARG A 73 -15.12 -21.63 15.65
CA ARG A 73 -16.10 -22.60 16.20
C ARG A 73 -16.48 -23.74 15.26
N GLU A 74 -16.28 -23.56 13.96
CA GLU A 74 -16.56 -24.56 12.92
C GLU A 74 -15.41 -25.58 12.75
N LEU A 75 -14.30 -25.42 13.49
CA LEU A 75 -13.16 -26.32 13.46
C LEU A 75 -13.15 -27.29 14.65
N GLU A 76 -12.60 -28.47 14.43
CA GLU A 76 -12.13 -29.34 15.50
C GLU A 76 -11.19 -28.61 16.47
N THR A 77 -11.30 -28.97 17.76
CA THR A 77 -10.56 -28.30 18.86
C THR A 77 -9.05 -28.30 18.64
N ALA A 78 -8.49 -29.37 18.06
CA ALA A 78 -7.05 -29.46 17.80
C ALA A 78 -6.59 -28.42 16.76
N HIS A 79 -7.32 -28.28 15.65
CA HIS A 79 -6.98 -27.31 14.60
C HIS A 79 -7.26 -25.87 15.04
N ALA A 80 -8.35 -25.65 15.79
CA ALA A 80 -8.66 -24.34 16.36
C ALA A 80 -7.56 -23.86 17.31
N GLU A 81 -7.07 -24.73 18.20
CA GLU A 81 -6.00 -24.39 19.14
C GLU A 81 -4.67 -24.13 18.41
N ALA A 82 -4.36 -24.89 17.35
CA ALA A 82 -3.18 -24.63 16.52
C ALA A 82 -3.21 -23.23 15.88
N VAL A 83 -4.37 -22.80 15.38
CA VAL A 83 -4.54 -21.43 14.84
C VAL A 83 -4.37 -20.39 15.93
N LEU A 84 -5.06 -20.57 17.07
CA LEU A 84 -5.02 -19.65 18.21
C LEU A 84 -3.59 -19.47 18.74
N GLN A 85 -2.87 -20.57 18.97
CA GLN A 85 -1.50 -20.56 19.46
C GLN A 85 -0.55 -19.87 18.48
N CYS A 86 -0.72 -20.10 17.17
CA CYS A 86 0.09 -19.44 16.15
C CYS A 86 -0.17 -17.93 16.11
N VAL A 87 -1.43 -17.50 16.16
CA VAL A 87 -1.81 -16.08 16.19
C VAL A 87 -1.25 -15.38 17.43
N ARG A 88 -1.33 -16.02 18.61
CA ARG A 88 -0.77 -15.46 19.85
C ARG A 88 0.75 -15.34 19.81
N SER A 89 1.43 -16.43 19.48
CA SER A 89 2.90 -16.47 19.49
C SER A 89 3.53 -15.50 18.49
N ARG A 90 2.81 -15.13 17.42
CA ARG A 90 3.29 -14.22 16.38
C ARG A 90 2.50 -12.92 16.31
N PHE A 91 1.78 -12.55 17.37
CA PHE A 91 0.88 -11.40 17.37
C PHE A 91 1.60 -10.10 16.99
N ASP A 92 2.72 -9.80 17.64
CA ASP A 92 3.48 -8.56 17.39
C ASP A 92 4.04 -8.51 15.97
N GLU A 93 4.55 -9.64 15.47
CA GLU A 93 5.07 -9.74 14.11
C GLU A 93 3.98 -9.50 13.06
N ILE A 94 2.81 -10.10 13.24
CA ILE A 94 1.66 -9.91 12.34
C ILE A 94 1.19 -8.46 12.43
N ARG A 95 1.07 -7.91 13.64
CA ARG A 95 0.64 -6.53 13.89
C ARG A 95 1.59 -5.54 13.21
N HIS A 96 2.90 -5.71 13.39
CA HIS A 96 3.90 -4.89 12.72
C HIS A 96 3.76 -4.95 11.20
N ALA A 97 3.66 -6.15 10.61
CA ALA A 97 3.50 -6.29 9.17
C ALA A 97 2.22 -5.63 8.63
N LEU A 98 1.11 -5.67 9.39
CA LEU A 98 -0.14 -4.99 9.02
C LEU A 98 -0.02 -3.47 9.06
N VAL A 99 0.66 -2.94 10.08
CA VAL A 99 0.93 -1.50 10.21
C VAL A 99 1.87 -1.03 9.10
N ASP A 100 2.97 -1.75 8.86
CA ASP A 100 3.94 -1.43 7.81
C ASP A 100 3.31 -1.46 6.43
N ARG A 101 2.42 -2.41 6.16
CA ARG A 101 1.67 -2.45 4.90
C ARG A 101 0.75 -1.24 4.74
N THR A 102 0.11 -0.81 5.82
CA THR A 102 -0.72 0.41 5.82
C THR A 102 0.13 1.66 5.60
N ASN A 103 1.31 1.72 6.21
CA ASN A 103 2.28 2.80 6.06
C ASN A 103 2.96 2.81 4.67
N GLY A 104 3.19 1.65 4.06
CA GLY A 104 3.70 1.55 2.70
C GLY A 104 2.70 2.08 1.68
N ILE A 105 1.40 1.78 1.88
CA ILE A 105 0.32 2.34 1.06
C ILE A 105 0.23 3.85 1.25
N SER A 106 0.34 4.36 2.48
CA SER A 106 0.29 5.79 2.73
C SER A 106 1.50 6.51 2.13
N THR A 107 2.73 6.02 2.32
CA THR A 107 3.94 6.62 1.74
C THR A 107 3.88 6.65 0.21
N HIS A 108 3.45 5.57 -0.45
CA HIS A 108 3.35 5.52 -1.91
C HIS A 108 2.23 6.43 -2.46
N LYS A 109 1.14 6.63 -1.70
CA LYS A 109 0.07 7.58 -2.04
C LYS A 109 0.47 9.03 -1.78
N TYR A 110 1.17 9.32 -0.69
CA TYR A 110 1.61 10.67 -0.34
C TYR A 110 2.78 11.14 -1.21
N LEU A 111 3.68 10.26 -1.66
CA LEU A 111 4.73 10.58 -2.66
C LEU A 111 4.12 10.92 -4.02
N HIS A 112 3.13 10.15 -4.49
CA HIS A 112 2.41 10.50 -5.72
C HIS A 112 1.62 11.81 -5.57
N LEU A 113 1.02 12.08 -4.40
CA LEU A 113 0.31 13.34 -4.16
C LEU A 113 1.25 14.55 -4.05
N SER A 114 2.44 14.40 -3.47
CA SER A 114 3.40 15.52 -3.38
C SER A 114 4.10 15.80 -4.71
N ALA A 115 4.29 14.80 -5.58
CA ALA A 115 4.73 15.00 -6.96
C ALA A 115 3.65 15.61 -7.87
N LEU A 116 2.35 15.42 -7.56
CA LEU A 116 1.22 15.96 -8.33
C LEU A 116 0.66 17.29 -7.79
N ASN A 117 1.00 17.69 -6.56
CA ASN A 117 0.44 18.88 -5.91
C ASN A 117 1.34 20.11 -5.96
N THR A 118 2.25 20.25 -6.94
CA THR A 118 2.82 21.57 -7.19
C THR A 118 1.78 22.37 -7.98
N PRO A 119 1.07 23.34 -7.39
CA PRO A 119 0.11 24.13 -8.14
C PRO A 119 0.86 24.88 -9.24
N LEU A 120 0.51 24.58 -10.49
CA LEU A 120 1.05 25.29 -11.64
C LEU A 120 0.21 26.53 -11.89
N LEU A 121 0.89 27.64 -12.14
CA LEU A 121 0.30 28.91 -12.53
C LEU A 121 0.28 28.98 -14.05
N ASN A 122 -0.82 29.43 -14.64
CA ASN A 122 -0.89 29.75 -16.05
C ASN A 122 -0.71 31.26 -16.25
N LEU A 123 0.39 31.64 -16.88
CA LEU A 123 0.73 33.01 -17.22
C LEU A 123 0.40 33.28 -18.69
N SER A 124 -0.54 34.20 -18.94
CA SER A 124 -0.87 34.70 -20.28
C SER A 124 -0.16 36.02 -20.54
N LEU A 125 0.70 36.06 -21.57
CA LEU A 125 1.43 37.25 -22.01
C LEU A 125 0.94 37.68 -23.39
N ASP A 126 0.37 38.88 -23.47
CA ASP A 126 0.05 39.50 -24.75
C ASP A 126 1.26 40.24 -25.30
N LEU A 127 1.85 39.68 -26.36
CA LEU A 127 3.00 40.25 -27.05
C LEU A 127 2.55 40.96 -28.32
N LYS A 128 3.13 42.13 -28.58
CA LYS A 128 2.96 42.86 -29.84
C LYS A 128 4.27 42.86 -30.59
N GLU A 129 4.32 42.13 -31.70
CA GLU A 129 5.50 42.03 -32.56
C GLU A 129 5.11 42.49 -33.98
N ASN A 130 5.80 43.50 -34.51
CA ASN A 130 5.54 44.07 -35.84
C ASN A 130 4.07 44.47 -36.10
N GLY A 131 3.35 44.91 -35.05
CA GLY A 131 1.95 45.31 -35.14
C GLY A 131 0.94 44.16 -34.97
N ILE A 132 1.40 42.91 -34.96
CA ILE A 132 0.57 41.72 -34.73
C ILE A 132 0.57 41.41 -33.23
N GLN A 133 -0.62 41.26 -32.65
CA GLN A 133 -0.79 40.88 -31.25
C GLN A 133 -0.93 39.36 -31.15
N ARG A 134 -0.14 38.72 -30.28
CA ARG A 134 -0.16 37.28 -30.00
C ARG A 134 -0.18 37.04 -28.49
N THR A 135 -1.03 36.14 -28.03
CA THR A 135 -1.03 35.71 -26.62
C THR A 135 -0.19 34.45 -26.48
N VAL A 136 0.71 34.44 -25.50
CA VAL A 136 1.52 33.27 -25.13
C VAL A 136 1.11 32.83 -23.74
N ASN A 137 0.64 31.59 -23.62
CA ASN A 137 0.28 30.99 -22.35
C ASN A 137 1.42 30.07 -21.89
N ILE A 138 1.86 30.23 -20.65
CA ILE A 138 2.97 29.47 -20.08
C ILE A 138 2.51 28.91 -18.74
N GLU A 139 2.54 27.60 -18.60
CA GLU A 139 2.25 26.92 -17.34
C GLU A 139 3.57 26.67 -16.60
N MET A 140 3.67 27.10 -15.35
CA MET A 140 4.92 27.04 -14.57
C MET A 140 4.67 26.97 -13.07
N ASN A 141 5.62 26.39 -12.32
CA ASN A 141 5.59 26.40 -10.86
C ASN A 141 6.13 27.74 -10.28
N LYS A 142 6.11 27.87 -8.94
CA LYS A 142 6.54 29.07 -8.23
C LYS A 142 8.02 29.40 -8.49
N GLU A 143 8.88 28.39 -8.50
CA GLU A 143 10.33 28.54 -8.66
C GLU A 143 10.69 29.01 -10.09
N GLU A 144 10.01 28.44 -11.09
CA GLU A 144 10.12 28.83 -12.49
C GLU A 144 9.61 30.25 -12.73
N LEU A 145 8.47 30.63 -12.12
CA LEU A 145 7.95 32.00 -12.18
C LEU A 145 8.95 33.00 -11.59
N GLN A 146 9.54 32.70 -10.43
CA GLN A 146 10.52 33.58 -9.80
C GLN A 146 11.77 33.75 -10.67
N THR A 147 12.18 32.68 -11.36
CA THR A 147 13.29 32.70 -12.31
C THR A 147 12.96 33.57 -13.52
N LEU A 148 11.74 33.43 -14.08
CA LEU A 148 11.26 34.24 -15.20
C LEU A 148 11.21 35.73 -14.84
N ILE A 149 10.67 36.08 -13.68
CA ILE A 149 10.64 37.47 -13.18
C ILE A 149 12.06 38.03 -13.10
N SER A 150 12.98 37.29 -12.49
CA SER A 150 14.37 37.72 -12.33
C SER A 150 15.07 37.96 -13.68
N ALA A 151 14.81 37.09 -14.67
CA ALA A 151 15.34 37.24 -16.02
C ALA A 151 14.76 38.48 -16.75
N LEU A 152 13.44 38.70 -16.63
CA LEU A 152 12.78 39.87 -17.22
C LEU A 152 13.25 41.18 -16.58
N GLU A 153 13.45 41.22 -15.27
CA GLU A 153 14.01 42.38 -14.57
C GLU A 153 15.44 42.70 -15.01
N ALA A 154 16.28 41.66 -15.16
CA ALA A 154 17.64 41.82 -15.65
C ALA A 154 17.66 42.36 -17.09
N ALA A 155 16.82 41.82 -17.97
CA ALA A 155 16.68 42.31 -19.35
C ALA A 155 16.20 43.77 -19.39
N ASN A 156 15.20 44.12 -18.57
CA ASN A 156 14.69 45.49 -18.49
C ASN A 156 15.77 46.48 -18.03
N LYS A 157 16.59 46.09 -17.04
CA LYS A 157 17.74 46.92 -16.59
C LYS A 157 18.73 47.20 -17.72
N VAL A 158 19.01 46.22 -18.58
CA VAL A 158 19.90 46.41 -19.75
C VAL A 158 19.26 47.36 -20.76
N ILE A 159 17.97 47.19 -21.08
CA ILE A 159 17.26 48.08 -22.01
C ILE A 159 17.23 49.52 -21.49
N LEU A 160 16.99 49.73 -20.19
CA LEU A 160 17.01 51.07 -19.59
C LEU A 160 18.39 51.72 -19.67
N LYS A 161 19.48 50.97 -19.48
CA LYS A 161 20.85 51.47 -19.66
C LYS A 161 21.14 51.84 -21.12
N LEU A 162 20.58 51.12 -22.08
CA LEU A 162 20.73 51.42 -23.51
C LEU A 162 19.85 52.58 -23.98
N LYS A 163 18.78 52.92 -23.24
CA LYS A 163 17.90 54.06 -23.49
C LYS A 163 18.29 55.34 -22.73
N ALA A 164 19.23 55.25 -21.78
CA ALA A 164 19.78 56.43 -21.13
C ALA A 164 20.71 57.15 -22.13
N PRO A 165 20.52 58.45 -22.40
CA PRO A 165 21.34 59.22 -23.34
C PRO A 165 22.81 59.33 -22.89
#